data_AF-A0A2D9IWG5-F1
#
_entry.id   AF-A0A2D9IWG5-F1
#
_cell.length_a   1.000
_cell.length_b   1.000
_cell.length_c   1.000
_cell.angle_alpha   90.00
_cell.angle_beta   90.00
_cell.angle_gamma   90.00
#
_symmetry.space_group_name_H-M   'P 1'
#
loop_
_entity.id
_entity.type
_entity.pdbx_description
1 polymer ?
#
loop_
_entity_poly.entity_id
_entity_poly.type
_entity_poly.pdbx_seq_one_letter_code
_entity_poly.pdbx_strand_id
1 'polypeptide(L)'
;IFGVDTTRVYATGYSNGADISLSLACVRSDKIAAVASVSGLLDRHTAENSNPLTVGVLSIHGTNDFSRPYEYGLDGYYFTIDELNTYWSSINGFSGQPQKETYDVAGLSVEYLKYGKMIEHYKVNGGDHIWLDITRDGYNTNQKIWNFLSRFDINGLR
;
A
#
# COMPACT_ATOMS: atom_id res chain seq x y z
N ILE A 1 -8.59 18.88 -23.41
CA ILE A 1 -8.55 18.81 -21.92
C ILE A 1 -9.32 17.56 -21.53
N PHE A 2 -8.66 16.60 -20.87
CA PHE A 2 -9.33 15.42 -20.35
C PHE A 2 -10.05 15.84 -19.04
N GLY A 3 -11.36 15.62 -18.93
CA GLY A 3 -12.18 16.05 -17.78
C GLY A 3 -11.93 15.23 -16.52
N VAL A 4 -10.71 15.30 -15.99
CA VAL A 4 -10.26 14.58 -14.80
C VAL A 4 -10.75 15.29 -13.55
N ASP A 5 -11.33 14.51 -12.63
CA ASP A 5 -11.65 14.95 -11.29
C ASP A 5 -10.37 15.00 -10.45
N THR A 6 -9.86 16.21 -10.21
CA THR A 6 -8.59 16.42 -9.51
C THR A 6 -8.64 16.09 -8.02
N THR A 7 -9.84 15.86 -7.45
CA THR A 7 -9.98 15.41 -6.06
C THR A 7 -9.78 13.91 -5.92
N ARG A 8 -9.83 13.16 -7.03
CA ARG A 8 -9.74 11.69 -7.10
C ARG A 8 -8.56 11.24 -7.96
N VAL A 9 -7.38 11.71 -7.59
CA VAL A 9 -6.12 11.30 -8.21
C VAL A 9 -5.44 10.27 -7.32
N TYR A 10 -5.02 9.17 -7.93
CA TYR A 10 -4.43 8.02 -7.26
C TYR A 10 -3.08 7.68 -7.90
N ALA A 11 -2.21 7.01 -7.14
CA ALA A 11 -0.96 6.46 -7.67
C ALA A 11 -0.85 4.97 -7.35
N THR A 12 -0.39 4.18 -8.32
CA THR A 12 -0.06 2.78 -8.09
C THR A 12 1.07 2.36 -9.01
N GLY A 13 1.82 1.34 -8.59
CA GLY A 13 2.88 0.78 -9.39
C GLY A 13 3.41 -0.51 -8.79
N TYR A 14 4.46 -1.02 -9.43
CA TYR A 14 5.19 -2.20 -9.00
C TYR A 14 6.67 -1.88 -8.85
N SER A 15 7.34 -2.50 -7.87
CA SER A 15 8.78 -2.33 -7.61
C SER A 15 9.12 -0.85 -7.42
N ASN A 16 10.08 -0.28 -8.16
CA ASN A 16 10.37 1.16 -8.13
C ASN A 16 9.13 2.05 -8.35
N GLY A 17 8.16 1.62 -9.17
CA GLY A 17 6.92 2.38 -9.38
C GLY A 17 6.01 2.37 -8.14
N ALA A 18 6.09 1.32 -7.34
CA ALA A 18 5.41 1.22 -6.05
C ALA A 18 6.11 2.10 -5.01
N ASP A 19 7.44 2.11 -4.98
CA ASP A 19 8.24 3.01 -4.13
C ASP A 19 7.87 4.48 -4.43
N ILE A 20 7.85 4.86 -5.71
CA ILE A 20 7.45 6.21 -6.15
C ILE A 20 6.01 6.54 -5.73
N SER A 21 5.10 5.57 -5.81
CA SER A 21 3.70 5.76 -5.40
C SER A 21 3.61 6.05 -3.91
N LEU A 22 4.36 5.33 -3.06
CA LEU A 22 4.43 5.59 -1.63
C LEU A 22 5.08 6.96 -1.33
N SER A 23 6.17 7.31 -2.02
CA SER A 23 6.80 8.63 -1.90
C SER A 23 5.85 9.76 -2.29
N LEU A 24 5.00 9.58 -3.32
CA LEU A 24 3.99 10.55 -3.71
C LEU A 24 2.95 10.78 -2.60
N ALA A 25 2.54 9.75 -1.87
CA ALA A 25 1.67 9.90 -0.71
C ALA A 25 2.34 10.74 0.39
N CYS A 26 3.64 10.56 0.62
CA CYS A 26 4.40 11.37 1.57
C CYS A 26 4.51 12.85 1.14
N VAL A 27 4.99 13.09 -0.09
CA VAL A 27 5.37 14.44 -0.51
C VAL A 27 4.24 15.25 -1.14
N ARG A 28 3.15 14.60 -1.59
CA ARG A 28 2.06 15.20 -2.36
C ARG A 28 0.68 14.67 -1.98
N SER A 29 0.50 14.38 -0.69
CA SER A 29 -0.82 14.09 -0.09
C SER A 29 -1.85 15.22 -0.24
N ASP A 30 -1.45 16.42 -0.67
CA ASP A 30 -2.34 17.51 -1.09
C ASP A 30 -3.01 17.26 -2.45
N LYS A 31 -2.49 16.32 -3.26
CA LYS A 31 -3.04 15.98 -4.58
C LYS A 31 -3.30 14.49 -4.79
N ILE A 32 -2.84 13.61 -3.90
CA ILE A 32 -3.00 12.16 -4.03
C ILE A 32 -3.94 11.66 -2.92
N ALA A 33 -5.13 11.21 -3.32
CA ALA A 33 -6.17 10.76 -2.40
C ALA A 33 -5.87 9.38 -1.78
N ALA A 34 -5.26 8.49 -2.57
CA ALA A 34 -4.88 7.15 -2.13
C ALA A 34 -3.80 6.57 -3.05
N VAL A 35 -3.03 5.62 -2.50
CA VAL A 35 -1.99 4.90 -3.23
C VAL A 35 -2.07 3.39 -3.03
N ALA A 36 -1.59 2.65 -4.02
CA ALA A 36 -1.45 1.19 -3.94
C ALA A 36 -0.05 0.74 -4.38
N SER A 37 0.67 0.05 -3.50
CA SER A 37 2.01 -0.49 -3.70
C SER A 37 1.94 -1.99 -3.97
N VAL A 38 2.56 -2.46 -5.05
CA VAL A 38 2.80 -3.90 -5.30
C VAL A 38 4.30 -4.16 -5.27
N SER A 39 4.79 -4.95 -4.32
CA SER A 39 6.22 -5.24 -4.17
C SER A 39 7.10 -3.98 -4.11
N GLY A 40 6.68 -2.97 -3.34
CA GLY A 40 7.43 -1.73 -3.11
C GLY A 40 7.55 -1.37 -1.64
N LEU A 41 8.56 -0.57 -1.32
CA LEU A 41 8.86 -0.07 0.02
C LEU A 41 8.86 1.46 0.04
N LEU A 42 8.66 2.04 1.22
CA LEU A 42 8.76 3.49 1.41
C LEU A 42 10.19 3.86 1.79
N ASP A 43 10.77 4.80 1.05
CA ASP A 43 12.06 5.42 1.37
C ASP A 43 11.98 6.16 2.72
N ARG A 44 12.86 5.79 3.65
CA ARG A 44 12.91 6.32 5.02
C ARG A 44 13.18 7.81 5.03
N HIS A 45 14.12 8.28 4.21
CA HIS A 45 14.44 9.70 4.13
C HIS A 45 13.22 10.52 3.70
N THR A 46 12.47 10.06 2.69
CA THR A 46 11.23 10.69 2.24
C THR A 46 10.18 10.72 3.35
N ALA A 47 9.99 9.62 4.07
CA ALA A 47 9.03 9.53 5.17
C ALA A 47 9.36 10.50 6.32
N GLU A 48 10.64 10.60 6.70
CA GLU A 48 11.13 11.42 7.80
C GLU A 48 11.18 12.92 7.47
N ASN A 49 11.31 13.27 6.19
CA ASN A 49 11.43 14.66 5.71
C ASN A 49 10.15 15.17 5.03
N SER A 50 9.02 14.51 5.25
CA SER A 50 7.69 14.93 4.78
C SER A 50 6.69 15.06 5.93
N ASN A 51 5.61 15.79 5.70
CA ASN A 51 4.51 15.94 6.66
C ASN A 51 3.16 15.73 5.94
N PRO A 52 2.82 14.48 5.59
CA PRO A 52 1.64 14.20 4.79
C PRO A 52 0.32 14.40 5.53
N LEU A 53 -0.73 14.73 4.78
CA LEU A 53 -2.12 14.57 5.22
C LEU A 53 -2.50 13.08 5.27
N THR A 54 -3.69 12.77 5.77
CA THR A 54 -4.21 11.40 5.76
C THR A 54 -4.42 10.90 4.34
N VAL A 55 -3.90 9.72 4.02
CA VAL A 55 -3.97 9.11 2.68
C VAL A 55 -4.37 7.65 2.80
N GLY A 56 -5.22 7.18 1.90
CA GLY A 56 -5.52 5.75 1.79
C GLY A 56 -4.31 4.98 1.25
N VAL A 57 -3.83 3.95 1.96
CA VAL A 57 -2.67 3.16 1.54
C VAL A 57 -3.01 1.67 1.44
N LEU A 58 -2.82 1.12 0.25
CA LEU A 58 -2.86 -0.32 0.02
C LEU A 58 -1.43 -0.82 -0.27
N SER A 59 -1.00 -1.90 0.37
CA SER A 59 0.26 -2.58 0.05
C SER A 59 0.03 -4.07 -0.17
N ILE A 60 0.67 -4.62 -1.20
CA ILE A 60 0.61 -6.03 -1.58
C ILE A 60 2.05 -6.49 -1.72
N HIS A 61 2.49 -7.40 -0.85
CA HIS A 61 3.92 -7.70 -0.75
C HIS A 61 4.18 -9.17 -0.45
N GLY A 62 5.17 -9.74 -1.13
CA GLY A 62 5.59 -11.12 -0.98
C GLY A 62 6.67 -11.27 0.08
N THR A 63 6.62 -12.33 0.90
CA THR A 63 7.64 -12.55 1.93
C THR A 63 8.98 -13.04 1.38
N ASN A 64 9.00 -13.60 0.15
CA ASN A 64 10.21 -14.03 -0.56
C ASN A 64 10.70 -12.97 -1.58
N ASP A 65 10.25 -11.72 -1.44
CA ASP A 65 10.73 -10.64 -2.28
C ASP A 65 12.17 -10.24 -1.90
N PHE A 66 13.17 -10.82 -2.58
CA PHE A 66 14.59 -10.50 -2.33
C PHE A 66 15.06 -9.16 -2.92
N SER A 67 14.24 -8.50 -3.74
CA SER A 67 14.57 -7.18 -4.32
C SER A 67 14.04 -6.03 -3.47
N ARG A 68 12.95 -6.28 -2.74
CA ARG A 68 12.31 -5.40 -1.77
C ARG A 68 11.95 -6.23 -0.53
N PRO A 69 12.92 -6.51 0.35
CA PRO A 69 12.69 -7.45 1.45
C PRO A 69 11.59 -7.04 2.42
N TYR A 70 10.66 -7.95 2.64
CA TYR A 70 9.49 -7.73 3.48
C TYR A 70 9.86 -7.41 4.94
N GLU A 71 10.68 -8.26 5.56
CA GLU A 71 10.92 -8.26 7.01
C GLU A 71 11.97 -7.24 7.46
N TYR A 72 12.95 -6.94 6.60
CA TYR A 72 14.13 -6.14 6.97
C TYR A 72 14.33 -4.89 6.10
N GLY A 73 13.43 -4.63 5.15
CA GLY A 73 13.56 -3.49 4.24
C GLY A 73 14.79 -3.61 3.34
N LEU A 74 15.25 -2.49 2.80
CA LEU A 74 16.40 -2.46 1.90
C LEU A 74 17.50 -1.54 2.44
N ASP A 75 18.62 -2.14 2.85
CA ASP A 75 19.86 -1.50 3.29
C ASP A 75 19.70 -0.39 4.36
N GLY A 76 18.61 -0.45 5.15
CA GLY A 76 18.25 0.59 6.13
C GLY A 76 17.68 1.87 5.52
N TYR A 77 17.79 2.06 4.20
CA TYR A 77 17.24 3.21 3.48
C TYR A 77 15.73 3.11 3.27
N TYR A 78 15.17 1.91 3.22
CA TYR A 78 13.74 1.69 3.05
C TYR A 78 13.12 1.04 4.29
N PHE A 79 11.86 1.37 4.55
CA PHE A 79 11.07 0.75 5.60
C PHE A 79 10.90 -0.75 5.38
N THR A 80 10.80 -1.50 6.47
CA THR A 80 10.13 -2.80 6.47
C THR A 80 8.63 -2.61 6.21
N ILE A 81 7.91 -3.68 5.87
CA ILE A 81 6.45 -3.61 5.70
C ILE A 81 5.74 -3.28 7.03
N ASP A 82 6.29 -3.75 8.16
CA ASP A 82 5.74 -3.40 9.47
C ASP A 82 5.95 -1.92 9.79
N GLU A 83 7.12 -1.36 9.50
CA GLU A 83 7.37 0.09 9.64
C GLU A 83 6.44 0.91 8.74
N LEU A 84 6.20 0.48 7.50
CA LEU A 84 5.25 1.12 6.59
C LEU A 84 3.84 1.16 7.19
N ASN A 85 3.35 0.03 7.70
CA ASN A 85 2.02 -0.07 8.30
C ASN A 85 1.91 0.77 9.58
N THR A 86 2.96 0.80 10.41
CA THR A 86 3.03 1.64 11.61
C THR A 86 3.05 3.12 11.26
N TYR A 87 3.86 3.54 10.29
CA TYR A 87 3.97 4.94 9.85
C TYR A 87 2.62 5.47 9.37
N TRP A 88 1.97 4.77 8.44
CA TRP A 88 0.66 5.20 7.94
C TRP A 88 -0.44 5.08 8.97
N SER A 89 -0.39 4.11 9.89
CA SER A 89 -1.35 4.03 11.00
C SER A 89 -1.27 5.27 11.88
N SER A 90 -0.05 5.74 12.17
CA SER A 90 0.15 6.97 12.95
C SER A 90 -0.40 8.20 12.22
N ILE A 91 -0.10 8.37 10.93
CA ILE A 91 -0.61 9.52 10.15
C ILE A 91 -2.14 9.48 10.03
N ASN A 92 -2.71 8.30 9.80
CA ASN A 92 -4.15 8.12 9.64
C ASN A 92 -4.92 8.00 10.97
N GLY A 93 -4.26 8.21 12.12
CA GLY A 93 -4.90 8.20 13.44
C GLY A 93 -5.44 6.84 13.87
N PHE A 94 -4.86 5.73 13.41
CA PHE A 94 -5.23 4.38 13.81
C PHE A 94 -4.30 3.85 14.92
N SER A 95 -4.89 3.39 16.03
CA SER A 95 -4.17 2.88 17.20
C SER A 95 -4.61 1.47 17.66
N GLY A 96 -5.45 0.80 16.87
CA GLY A 96 -5.98 -0.52 17.18
C GLY A 96 -5.12 -1.68 16.65
N GLN A 97 -5.63 -2.90 16.83
CA GLN A 97 -5.10 -4.08 16.13
C GLN A 97 -5.79 -4.22 14.77
N PRO A 98 -5.04 -4.58 13.70
CA PRO A 98 -5.65 -4.80 12.40
C PRO A 98 -6.63 -5.97 12.43
N GLN A 99 -7.71 -5.85 11.67
CA GLN A 99 -8.52 -7.02 11.32
C GLN A 99 -7.70 -7.91 10.39
N LYS A 100 -7.69 -9.21 10.65
CA LYS A 100 -6.90 -10.19 9.91
C LYS A 100 -7.77 -11.30 9.34
N GLU A 101 -7.57 -11.60 8.09
CA GLU A 101 -8.11 -12.78 7.41
C GLU A 101 -6.99 -13.51 6.66
N THR A 102 -7.16 -14.82 6.46
CA THR A 102 -6.22 -15.63 5.68
C THR A 102 -6.99 -16.44 4.65
N TYR A 103 -6.43 -16.56 3.46
CA TYR A 103 -6.96 -17.37 2.37
C TYR A 103 -5.83 -17.82 1.45
N ASP A 104 -6.08 -18.85 0.64
CA ASP A 104 -5.11 -19.36 -0.33
C ASP A 104 -5.46 -18.94 -1.75
N VAL A 105 -4.43 -18.62 -2.53
CA VAL A 105 -4.54 -18.29 -3.96
C VAL A 105 -3.29 -18.79 -4.67
N ALA A 106 -3.47 -19.48 -5.81
CA ALA A 106 -2.38 -20.03 -6.61
C ALA A 106 -1.34 -20.88 -5.81
N GLY A 107 -1.77 -21.53 -4.73
CA GLY A 107 -0.90 -22.35 -3.87
C GLY A 107 -0.08 -21.58 -2.83
N LEU A 108 -0.31 -20.26 -2.68
CA LEU A 108 0.30 -19.41 -1.66
C LEU A 108 -0.76 -18.96 -0.65
N SER A 109 -0.33 -18.78 0.61
CA SER A 109 -1.18 -18.28 1.68
C SER A 109 -1.10 -16.76 1.78
N VAL A 110 -2.24 -16.08 1.69
CA VAL A 110 -2.34 -14.63 1.77
C VAL A 110 -2.96 -14.22 3.10
N GLU A 111 -2.23 -13.43 3.86
CA GLU A 111 -2.74 -12.74 5.05
C GLU A 111 -3.20 -11.34 4.64
N TYR A 112 -4.50 -11.10 4.73
CA TYR A 112 -5.10 -9.79 4.52
C TYR A 112 -5.28 -9.09 5.86
N LEU A 113 -4.63 -7.95 6.02
CA LEU A 113 -4.68 -7.10 7.20
C LEU A 113 -5.33 -5.76 6.88
N LYS A 114 -6.22 -5.30 7.75
CA LYS A 114 -6.93 -4.03 7.58
C LYS A 114 -6.82 -3.18 8.84
N TYR A 115 -6.22 -2.01 8.70
CA TYR A 115 -6.01 -1.05 9.79
C TYR A 115 -7.03 0.09 9.62
N GLY A 116 -8.16 -0.06 10.31
CA GLY A 116 -9.29 0.86 10.17
C GLY A 116 -9.88 0.84 8.77
N LYS A 117 -10.12 2.03 8.18
CA LYS A 117 -10.64 2.16 6.81
C LYS A 117 -9.61 2.68 5.81
N MET A 118 -8.46 3.14 6.31
CA MET A 118 -7.47 3.87 5.52
C MET A 118 -6.36 2.97 4.99
N ILE A 119 -6.07 1.84 5.63
CA ILE A 119 -4.93 1.01 5.26
C ILE A 119 -5.34 -0.44 5.11
N GLU A 120 -4.90 -1.03 4.01
CA GLU A 120 -5.04 -2.46 3.72
C GLU A 120 -3.67 -3.01 3.32
N HIS A 121 -3.34 -4.19 3.84
CA HIS A 121 -2.10 -4.89 3.53
C HIS A 121 -2.38 -6.34 3.17
N TYR A 122 -1.83 -6.81 2.06
CA TYR A 122 -1.84 -8.20 1.64
C TYR A 122 -0.42 -8.75 1.72
N LYS A 123 -0.16 -9.57 2.73
CA LYS A 123 1.08 -10.32 2.88
C LYS A 123 0.94 -11.66 2.17
N VAL A 124 1.70 -11.88 1.10
CA VAL A 124 1.69 -13.12 0.34
C VAL A 124 2.85 -14.00 0.80
N ASN A 125 2.56 -14.99 1.64
CA ASN A 125 3.58 -15.90 2.18
C ASN A 125 4.17 -16.76 1.06
N GLY A 126 5.49 -16.69 0.91
CA GLY A 126 6.22 -17.33 -0.18
C GLY A 126 6.15 -16.59 -1.53
N GLY A 127 5.48 -15.44 -1.60
CA GLY A 127 5.41 -14.62 -2.81
C GLY A 127 6.75 -13.94 -3.13
N ASP A 128 7.15 -13.98 -4.40
CA ASP A 128 8.38 -13.37 -4.90
C ASP A 128 8.18 -11.90 -5.33
N HIS A 129 9.22 -11.29 -5.89
CA HIS A 129 9.19 -9.93 -6.47
C HIS A 129 8.45 -9.88 -7.81
N ILE A 130 7.12 -9.98 -7.80
CA ILE A 130 6.29 -9.99 -9.02
C ILE A 130 4.99 -9.20 -8.81
N TRP A 131 4.20 -9.04 -9.87
CA TRP A 131 2.81 -8.60 -9.71
C TRP A 131 1.98 -9.74 -9.12
N LEU A 132 1.85 -9.74 -7.79
CA LEU A 132 1.27 -10.85 -7.04
C LEU A 132 -0.22 -11.06 -7.36
N ASP A 133 -0.61 -12.32 -7.51
CA ASP A 133 -2.01 -12.71 -7.61
C ASP A 133 -2.60 -12.84 -6.20
N ILE A 134 -3.59 -11.99 -5.90
CA ILE A 134 -4.38 -12.03 -4.67
C ILE A 134 -5.87 -12.22 -4.97
N THR A 135 -6.20 -12.89 -6.08
CA THR A 135 -7.57 -13.10 -6.52
C THR A 135 -8.42 -13.78 -5.45
N ARG A 136 -9.53 -13.14 -5.08
CA ARG A 136 -10.52 -13.66 -4.12
C ARG A 136 -11.88 -13.03 -4.38
N ASP A 137 -12.94 -13.79 -4.20
CA ASP A 137 -14.34 -13.35 -4.34
C ASP A 137 -14.66 -12.74 -5.71
N GLY A 138 -14.07 -13.30 -6.78
CA GLY A 138 -14.26 -12.83 -8.15
C GLY A 138 -13.49 -11.56 -8.52
N TYR A 139 -12.67 -11.01 -7.61
CA TYR A 139 -11.86 -9.83 -7.86
C TYR A 139 -10.38 -10.18 -7.95
N ASN A 140 -9.76 -9.91 -9.11
CA ASN A 140 -8.32 -10.01 -9.29
C ASN A 140 -7.56 -8.86 -8.59
N THR A 141 -6.23 -8.95 -8.52
CA THR A 141 -5.36 -7.93 -7.91
C THR A 141 -5.68 -6.51 -8.38
N ASN A 142 -5.83 -6.30 -9.68
CA ASN A 142 -6.08 -4.97 -10.24
C ASN A 142 -7.44 -4.41 -9.82
N GLN A 143 -8.48 -5.27 -9.79
CA GLN A 143 -9.79 -4.88 -9.35
C GLN A 143 -9.83 -4.60 -7.84
N LYS A 144 -9.05 -5.34 -7.03
CA LYS A 144 -8.88 -5.04 -5.59
C LYS A 144 -8.19 -3.69 -5.38
N ILE A 145 -7.13 -3.39 -6.14
CA ILE A 145 -6.47 -2.08 -6.14
C ILE A 145 -7.48 -0.98 -6.47
N TRP A 146 -8.23 -1.13 -7.56
CA TRP A 146 -9.23 -0.12 -7.95
C TRP A 146 -10.35 0.04 -6.91
N ASN A 147 -10.87 -1.06 -6.38
CA ASN A 147 -11.91 -1.05 -5.36
C ASN A 147 -11.44 -0.36 -4.07
N PHE A 148 -10.16 -0.46 -3.72
CA PHE A 148 -9.58 0.28 -2.62
C PHE A 148 -9.46 1.77 -2.93
N LEU A 149 -8.77 2.12 -4.03
CA LEU A 149 -8.44 3.50 -4.39
C LEU A 149 -9.69 4.36 -4.60
N SER A 150 -10.70 3.82 -5.29
CA SER A 150 -11.92 4.55 -5.66
C SER A 150 -12.84 4.93 -4.49
N ARG A 151 -12.52 4.50 -3.26
CA ARG A 151 -13.20 4.92 -2.03
C ARG A 151 -12.78 6.30 -1.56
N PHE A 152 -11.68 6.83 -2.08
CA PHE A 152 -11.03 8.02 -1.54
C PHE A 152 -11.16 9.22 -2.48
N ASP A 153 -11.32 10.39 -1.89
CA ASP A 153 -10.92 11.67 -2.47
C ASP A 153 -9.88 12.36 -1.56
N ILE A 154 -9.44 13.56 -1.91
CA ILE A 154 -8.37 14.25 -1.18
C ILE A 154 -8.72 14.60 0.29
N ASN A 155 -10.00 14.50 0.67
CA ASN A 155 -10.48 14.70 2.04
C ASN A 155 -10.66 13.37 2.80
N GLY A 156 -10.29 12.23 2.21
CA GLY A 156 -10.38 10.92 2.81
C GLY A 156 -11.49 10.04 2.21
N LEU A 157 -12.14 9.24 3.07
CA LEU A 157 -13.16 8.27 2.63
C LEU A 157 -14.45 8.97 2.19
N ARG A 158 -14.95 8.60 1.01
CA ARG A 158 -16.21 9.10 0.42
C ARG A 158 -17.41 8.22 0.74
#